data_AF-A0A9Q8T3P1-F1
#
_entry.id   AF-A0A9Q8T3P1-F1
#
_cell.length_a   1.000
_cell.length_b   1.000
_cell.length_c   1.000
_cell.angle_alpha   90.00
_cell.angle_beta   90.00
_cell.angle_gamma   90.00
#
_symmetry.space_group_name_H-M   'P 1'
#
loop_
_entity.id
_entity.type
_entity.pdbx_description
1 polymer ?
#
loop_
_entity_poly.entity_id
_entity_poly.type
_entity_poly.pdbx_seq_one_letter_code
_entity_poly.pdbx_strand_id
1 'polypeptide(L)'
;MASRTFDQFFDLPVEIRDQIISYLCVLPNPIQIGPTESSEIPFPHDLLLAHPLLYAAGSALFYEQNRFVLNLQTGPRAAVERAICDGGSPWLLGNPQARRRVKHLELSPGRLGNVFQTHVSPAVADMILNGSLRHLRLVLYPTSADKIVFNQSAADAQSRRAAITRRDDAFAHSRPFQALLRLLADPDLETADLYVDPIHRDFWCEFHEGVACCKGQRKGPWQLIPIDWRRLAASYGQDHELSIVRVVV
;
A
#
# COMPACT_ATOMS: atom_id res chain seq x y z
N MET A 1 -49.14 -15.46 6.95
CA MET A 1 -47.84 -15.65 6.25
C MET A 1 -47.35 -17.05 6.59
N ALA A 2 -47.17 -17.93 5.61
CA ALA A 2 -46.66 -19.28 5.87
C ALA A 2 -45.17 -19.19 6.22
N SER A 3 -44.74 -19.84 7.31
CA SER A 3 -43.32 -19.94 7.63
C SER A 3 -42.66 -20.87 6.61
N ARG A 4 -41.75 -20.33 5.80
CA ARG A 4 -40.86 -21.14 4.97
C ARG A 4 -39.69 -21.60 5.85
N THR A 5 -39.53 -22.90 6.00
CA THR A 5 -38.37 -23.53 6.64
C THR A 5 -37.36 -23.91 5.57
N PHE A 6 -36.08 -23.69 5.85
CA PHE A 6 -34.96 -24.07 4.99
C PHE A 6 -34.10 -25.04 5.77
N ASP A 7 -33.87 -26.24 5.23
CA ASP A 7 -33.15 -27.30 5.94
C ASP A 7 -31.65 -27.33 5.57
N GLN A 8 -31.27 -26.79 4.41
CA GLN A 8 -29.89 -26.69 3.96
C GLN A 8 -29.48 -25.25 3.65
N PHE A 9 -28.18 -24.95 3.77
CA PHE A 9 -27.63 -23.63 3.48
C PHE A 9 -27.92 -23.18 2.04
N PHE A 10 -27.84 -24.08 1.05
CA PHE A 10 -28.08 -23.73 -0.35
C PHE A 10 -29.57 -23.57 -0.71
N ASP A 11 -30.49 -23.95 0.17
CA ASP A 11 -31.93 -23.73 -0.01
C ASP A 11 -32.33 -22.28 0.34
N LEU A 12 -31.47 -21.57 1.07
CA LEU A 12 -31.68 -20.17 1.40
C LEU A 12 -31.70 -19.29 0.13
N PRO A 13 -32.54 -18.24 0.11
CA PRO A 13 -32.48 -17.20 -0.92
C PRO A 13 -31.07 -16.65 -1.09
N VAL A 14 -30.70 -16.31 -2.34
CA VAL A 14 -29.34 -15.87 -2.68
C VAL A 14 -28.91 -14.66 -1.84
N GLU A 15 -29.83 -13.74 -1.56
CA GLU A 15 -29.58 -12.53 -0.77
C GLU A 15 -29.16 -12.87 0.66
N ILE A 16 -29.81 -13.87 1.28
CA ILE A 16 -29.48 -14.30 2.64
C ILE A 16 -28.14 -15.04 2.66
N ARG A 17 -27.88 -15.89 1.66
CA ARG A 17 -26.59 -16.58 1.55
C ARG A 17 -25.44 -15.60 1.38
N ASP A 18 -25.57 -14.64 0.49
CA ASP A 18 -24.54 -13.63 0.23
C ASP A 18 -24.28 -12.78 1.48
N GLN A 19 -25.34 -12.45 2.23
CA GLN A 19 -25.20 -11.75 3.50
C GLN A 19 -24.44 -12.59 4.55
N ILE A 20 -24.77 -13.88 4.69
CA ILE A 20 -24.05 -14.79 5.61
C ILE A 20 -22.59 -14.92 5.19
N ILE A 21 -22.31 -15.16 3.90
CA ILE A 21 -20.95 -15.30 3.38
C ILE A 21 -20.18 -14.00 3.60
N SER A 22 -20.79 -12.83 3.39
CA SER A 22 -20.18 -11.53 3.67
C SER A 22 -19.75 -11.39 5.13
N TYR A 23 -20.60 -11.76 6.10
CA TYR A 23 -20.24 -11.74 7.52
C TYR A 23 -19.05 -12.64 7.88
N LEU A 24 -18.81 -13.69 7.10
CA LEU A 24 -17.71 -14.64 7.34
C LEU A 24 -16.43 -14.26 6.59
N CYS A 25 -16.57 -13.64 5.42
CA CYS A 25 -15.45 -13.33 4.54
C CYS A 25 -14.95 -11.89 4.66
N VAL A 26 -15.75 -10.95 5.17
CA VAL A 26 -15.39 -9.53 5.29
C VAL A 26 -15.02 -9.23 6.75
N LEU A 27 -13.78 -8.81 6.94
CA LEU A 27 -13.21 -8.54 8.25
C LEU A 27 -13.26 -7.04 8.57
N PRO A 28 -13.50 -6.67 9.83
CA PRO A 28 -13.53 -5.27 10.25
C PRO A 28 -12.13 -4.63 10.26
N ASN A 29 -11.08 -5.44 10.41
CA ASN A 29 -9.69 -4.99 10.49
C ASN A 29 -8.92 -5.32 9.21
N PRO A 30 -7.97 -4.48 8.79
CA PRO A 30 -7.13 -4.77 7.64
C PRO A 30 -6.27 -6.03 7.85
N ILE A 31 -6.15 -6.83 6.79
CA ILE A 31 -5.44 -8.11 6.78
C ILE A 31 -3.96 -7.86 6.49
N GLN A 32 -3.09 -8.22 7.43
CA GLN A 32 -1.64 -8.09 7.24
C GLN A 32 -1.11 -9.26 6.39
N ILE A 33 -0.26 -8.96 5.41
CA ILE A 33 0.21 -9.90 4.37
C ILE A 33 1.72 -9.81 4.11
N GLY A 34 2.49 -9.50 5.16
CA GLY A 34 3.94 -9.31 5.10
C GLY A 34 4.72 -10.63 4.93
N PRO A 35 5.92 -10.57 4.33
CA PRO A 35 6.76 -11.75 4.08
C PRO A 35 7.30 -12.43 5.34
N THR A 36 7.32 -11.70 6.46
CA THR A 36 7.86 -12.12 7.77
C THR A 36 6.78 -12.22 8.83
N GLU A 37 5.52 -11.97 8.47
CA GLU A 37 4.41 -12.02 9.39
C GLU A 37 4.02 -13.48 9.62
N SER A 38 4.12 -13.91 10.88
CA SER A 38 3.70 -15.24 11.32
C SER A 38 2.23 -15.28 11.75
N SER A 39 1.54 -14.14 11.73
CA SER A 39 0.12 -14.11 12.04
C SER A 39 -0.62 -14.91 10.98
N GLU A 40 -1.33 -15.95 11.42
CA GLU A 40 -2.29 -16.65 10.56
C GLU A 40 -3.19 -15.59 9.93
N ILE A 41 -3.12 -15.47 8.60
CA ILE A 41 -4.11 -14.71 7.88
C ILE A 41 -5.45 -15.29 8.32
N PRO A 42 -6.38 -14.48 8.87
CA PRO A 42 -7.75 -14.91 9.18
C PRO A 42 -8.49 -15.20 7.87
N PHE A 43 -8.00 -16.21 7.15
CA PHE A 43 -8.53 -16.70 5.91
C PHE A 43 -9.58 -17.72 6.32
N PRO A 44 -10.84 -17.59 5.87
CA PRO A 44 -11.89 -18.56 6.19
C PRO A 44 -11.67 -19.84 5.36
N HIS A 45 -10.50 -20.47 5.52
CA HIS A 45 -10.03 -21.58 4.71
C HIS A 45 -11.01 -22.74 4.77
N ASP A 46 -11.42 -23.11 5.97
CA ASP A 46 -12.34 -24.22 6.21
C ASP A 46 -13.70 -23.98 5.55
N LEU A 47 -14.18 -22.72 5.56
CA LEU A 47 -15.42 -22.33 4.88
C LEU A 47 -15.28 -22.41 3.36
N LEU A 48 -14.18 -21.88 2.83
CA LEU A 48 -13.93 -21.84 1.39
C LEU A 48 -13.63 -23.23 0.83
N LEU A 49 -13.06 -24.13 1.62
CA LEU A 49 -12.82 -25.52 1.23
C LEU A 49 -14.05 -26.42 1.38
N ALA A 50 -15.07 -26.00 2.13
CA ALA A 50 -16.25 -26.83 2.39
C ALA A 50 -17.08 -27.10 1.11
N HIS A 51 -17.14 -26.16 0.17
CA HIS A 51 -17.92 -26.33 -1.07
C HIS A 51 -17.44 -25.41 -2.21
N PRO A 52 -17.41 -25.85 -3.49
CA PRO A 52 -16.97 -25.03 -4.62
C PRO A 52 -17.76 -23.72 -4.81
N LEU A 53 -19.07 -23.73 -4.55
CA LEU A 53 -19.89 -22.51 -4.61
C LEU A 53 -19.55 -21.52 -3.50
N LEU A 54 -19.23 -22.02 -2.29
CA LEU A 54 -18.76 -21.17 -1.19
C LEU A 54 -17.37 -20.62 -1.50
N TYR A 55 -16.50 -21.44 -2.09
CA TYR A 55 -15.21 -20.98 -2.59
C TYR A 55 -15.40 -19.83 -3.56
N ALA A 56 -16.21 -20.01 -4.62
CA ALA A 56 -16.40 -18.99 -5.65
C ALA A 56 -16.95 -17.67 -5.07
N ALA A 57 -18.05 -17.73 -4.31
CA ALA A 57 -18.68 -16.54 -3.75
C ALA A 57 -17.84 -15.89 -2.64
N GLY A 58 -17.41 -16.69 -1.66
CA GLY A 58 -16.68 -16.20 -0.50
C GLY A 58 -15.30 -15.68 -0.84
N SER A 59 -14.59 -16.34 -1.76
CA SER A 59 -13.26 -15.87 -2.16
C SER A 59 -13.33 -14.60 -3.02
N ALA A 60 -14.37 -14.40 -3.82
CA ALA A 60 -14.61 -13.12 -4.49
C ALA A 60 -14.78 -11.99 -3.48
N LEU A 61 -15.71 -12.16 -2.52
CA LEU A 61 -15.95 -11.18 -1.45
C LEU A 61 -14.69 -10.91 -0.60
N PHE A 62 -13.95 -11.97 -0.26
CA PHE A 62 -12.75 -11.85 0.56
C PHE A 62 -11.69 -10.95 -0.09
N TYR A 63 -11.36 -11.16 -1.37
CA TYR A 63 -10.33 -10.35 -2.03
C TYR A 63 -10.83 -8.98 -2.49
N GLU A 64 -12.13 -8.86 -2.76
CA GLU A 64 -12.73 -7.63 -3.27
C GLU A 64 -13.00 -6.62 -2.15
N GLN A 65 -13.52 -7.05 -1.00
CA GLN A 65 -14.01 -6.14 0.04
C GLN A 65 -13.04 -5.93 1.20
N ASN A 66 -12.13 -6.87 1.46
CA ASN A 66 -11.13 -6.68 2.52
C ASN A 66 -10.02 -5.74 2.07
N ARG A 67 -9.50 -5.00 3.06
CA ARG A 67 -8.28 -4.20 2.91
C ARG A 67 -7.08 -5.05 3.29
N PHE A 68 -6.12 -5.15 2.38
CA PHE A 68 -4.88 -5.87 2.62
C PHE A 68 -3.75 -4.88 2.89
N VAL A 69 -2.97 -5.11 3.94
CA VAL A 69 -1.85 -4.25 4.34
C VAL A 69 -0.55 -5.02 4.16
N LEU A 70 0.28 -4.53 3.25
CA LEU A 70 1.64 -5.01 3.05
C LEU A 70 2.62 -4.04 3.71
N ASN A 71 3.06 -4.38 4.92
CA ASN A 71 4.06 -3.59 5.63
C ASN A 71 5.46 -4.21 5.53
N LEU A 72 6.32 -3.65 4.67
CA LEU A 72 7.70 -4.11 4.48
C LEU A 72 8.69 -3.53 5.51
N GLN A 73 8.20 -2.89 6.57
CA GLN A 73 9.01 -2.38 7.67
C GLN A 73 9.07 -3.35 8.86
N THR A 74 8.30 -4.43 8.81
CA THR A 74 8.18 -5.38 9.91
C THR A 74 9.40 -6.30 9.97
N GLY A 75 10.20 -6.14 11.03
CA GLY A 75 11.33 -7.01 11.33
C GLY A 75 12.68 -6.61 10.68
N PRO A 76 13.71 -7.47 10.77
CA PRO A 76 15.04 -7.16 10.27
C PRO A 76 15.07 -6.99 8.74
N ARG A 77 15.56 -5.83 8.27
CA ARG A 77 15.61 -5.49 6.84
C ARG A 77 16.18 -6.59 5.94
N ALA A 78 17.31 -7.18 6.33
CA ALA A 78 17.96 -8.22 5.52
C ALA A 78 17.08 -9.49 5.39
N ALA A 79 16.25 -9.78 6.38
CA ALA A 79 15.31 -10.90 6.32
C ALA A 79 14.14 -10.59 5.37
N VAL A 80 13.58 -9.37 5.45
CA VAL A 80 12.52 -8.91 4.54
C VAL A 80 13.01 -8.88 3.10
N GLU A 81 14.15 -8.26 2.82
CA GLU A 81 14.73 -8.19 1.47
C GLU A 81 15.01 -9.59 0.91
N ARG A 82 15.55 -10.50 1.74
CA ARG A 82 15.77 -11.89 1.36
C ARG A 82 14.44 -12.60 1.03
N ALA A 83 13.42 -12.45 1.86
CA ALA A 83 12.11 -13.08 1.62
C ALA A 83 11.43 -12.54 0.34
N ILE A 84 11.67 -11.28 -0.02
CA ILE A 84 11.20 -10.69 -1.28
C ILE A 84 11.92 -11.30 -2.48
N CYS A 85 13.25 -11.43 -2.40
CA CYS A 85 14.10 -11.90 -3.50
C CYS A 85 14.08 -13.42 -3.71
N ASP A 86 13.98 -14.19 -2.62
CA ASP A 86 14.16 -15.65 -2.66
C ASP A 86 13.00 -16.38 -3.35
N GLY A 87 11.88 -15.70 -3.64
CA GLY A 87 10.75 -16.19 -4.45
C GLY A 87 10.02 -17.43 -3.89
N GLY A 88 10.55 -18.08 -2.86
CA GLY A 88 10.05 -19.34 -2.31
C GLY A 88 9.16 -19.19 -1.07
N SER A 89 9.02 -18.00 -0.51
CA SER A 89 8.11 -17.78 0.62
C SER A 89 6.68 -17.56 0.10
N PRO A 90 5.65 -18.23 0.65
CA PRO A 90 4.26 -18.10 0.22
C PRO A 90 3.63 -16.83 0.80
N TRP A 91 4.15 -15.65 0.42
CA TRP A 91 3.58 -14.35 0.77
C TRP A 91 2.90 -13.74 -0.46
N LEU A 92 2.02 -12.74 -0.28
CA LEU A 92 1.10 -12.27 -1.33
C LEU A 92 1.82 -12.01 -2.67
N LEU A 93 2.90 -11.21 -2.65
CA LEU A 93 3.58 -10.85 -3.89
C LEU A 93 4.35 -12.01 -4.54
N GLY A 94 4.68 -13.06 -3.79
CA GLY A 94 5.27 -14.30 -4.33
C GLY A 94 4.27 -15.17 -5.11
N ASN A 95 2.96 -14.96 -4.93
CA ASN A 95 1.92 -15.74 -5.60
C ASN A 95 1.12 -14.85 -6.59
N PRO A 96 1.41 -14.92 -7.91
CA PRO A 96 0.71 -14.13 -8.93
C PRO A 96 -0.81 -14.34 -8.93
N GLN A 97 -1.27 -15.57 -8.70
CA GLN A 97 -2.70 -15.88 -8.71
C GLN A 97 -3.42 -15.24 -7.52
N ALA A 98 -2.80 -15.24 -6.33
CA ALA A 98 -3.38 -14.63 -5.15
C ALA A 98 -3.36 -13.09 -5.24
N ARG A 99 -2.22 -12.49 -5.62
CA ARG A 99 -2.08 -11.02 -5.64
C ARG A 99 -3.00 -10.34 -6.66
N ARG A 100 -3.23 -10.95 -7.82
CA ARG A 100 -4.11 -10.37 -8.86
C ARG A 100 -5.58 -10.28 -8.46
N ARG A 101 -5.99 -10.92 -7.37
CA ARG A 101 -7.37 -10.89 -6.87
C ARG A 101 -7.62 -9.71 -5.93
N VAL A 102 -6.58 -9.18 -5.30
CA VAL A 102 -6.68 -8.10 -4.29
C VAL A 102 -7.16 -6.82 -4.95
N LYS A 103 -8.26 -6.25 -4.44
CA LYS A 103 -8.81 -4.96 -4.92
C LYS A 103 -8.34 -3.74 -4.12
N HIS A 104 -8.07 -3.92 -2.83
CA HIS A 104 -7.65 -2.85 -1.91
C HIS A 104 -6.32 -3.18 -1.25
N LEU A 105 -5.27 -2.42 -1.59
CA LEU A 105 -3.92 -2.59 -1.05
C LEU A 105 -3.45 -1.32 -0.34
N GLU A 106 -3.00 -1.47 0.90
CA GLU A 106 -2.20 -0.50 1.62
C GLU A 106 -0.76 -0.99 1.69
N LEU A 107 0.18 -0.30 1.03
CA LEU A 107 1.57 -0.69 0.93
C LEU A 107 2.45 0.30 1.70
N SER A 108 3.20 -0.22 2.67
CA SER A 108 4.31 0.49 3.31
C SER A 108 5.62 -0.11 2.79
N PRO A 109 6.27 0.50 1.76
CA PRO A 109 7.39 -0.12 1.05
C PRO A 109 8.69 -0.18 1.86
N GLY A 110 8.70 0.36 3.09
CA GLY A 110 9.91 0.56 3.86
C GLY A 110 10.85 1.54 3.19
N ARG A 111 12.06 1.09 2.87
CA ARG A 111 13.04 1.92 2.16
C ARG A 111 12.78 1.86 0.66
N LEU A 112 12.50 3.01 0.05
CA LEU A 112 12.51 3.15 -1.41
C LEU A 112 13.94 2.94 -1.93
N GLY A 113 14.13 1.85 -2.66
CA GLY A 113 15.44 1.39 -3.13
C GLY A 113 15.31 0.33 -4.22
N ASN A 114 16.40 -0.37 -4.50
CA ASN A 114 16.45 -1.35 -5.59
C ASN A 114 15.43 -2.48 -5.43
N VAL A 115 15.20 -2.99 -4.21
CA VAL A 115 14.23 -4.07 -3.97
C VAL A 115 12.80 -3.61 -4.30
N PHE A 116 12.43 -2.38 -3.91
CA PHE A 116 11.14 -1.80 -4.27
C PHE A 116 11.02 -1.69 -5.79
N GLN A 117 12.01 -1.11 -6.46
CA GLN A 117 11.98 -0.89 -7.90
C GLN A 117 11.92 -2.20 -8.70
N THR A 118 12.65 -3.24 -8.29
CA THR A 118 12.85 -4.46 -9.07
C THR A 118 11.80 -5.53 -8.79
N HIS A 119 11.26 -5.58 -7.58
CA HIS A 119 10.35 -6.66 -7.17
C HIS A 119 8.97 -6.14 -6.78
N VAL A 120 8.91 -5.13 -5.91
CA VAL A 120 7.62 -4.67 -5.34
C VAL A 120 6.82 -3.90 -6.38
N SER A 121 7.43 -2.90 -7.03
CA SER A 121 6.75 -2.04 -8.00
C SER A 121 6.21 -2.83 -9.20
N PRO A 122 6.98 -3.73 -9.84
CA PRO A 122 6.45 -4.58 -10.91
C PRO A 122 5.34 -5.52 -10.44
N ALA A 123 5.41 -6.05 -9.22
CA ALA A 123 4.35 -6.91 -8.69
C ALA A 123 3.05 -6.12 -8.44
N VAL A 124 3.13 -4.89 -7.95
CA VAL A 124 1.95 -4.02 -7.79
C VAL A 124 1.40 -3.59 -9.15
N ALA A 125 2.26 -3.24 -10.11
CA ALA A 125 1.84 -2.94 -11.48
C ALA A 125 1.10 -4.13 -12.12
N ASP A 126 1.59 -5.36 -11.92
CA ASP A 126 0.90 -6.59 -12.35
C ASP A 126 -0.48 -6.77 -11.69
N MET A 127 -0.65 -6.35 -10.43
CA MET A 127 -1.94 -6.37 -9.75
C MET A 127 -2.93 -5.35 -10.33
N ILE A 128 -2.43 -4.22 -10.84
CA ILE A 128 -3.26 -3.19 -11.48
C ILE A 128 -3.66 -3.65 -12.89
N LEU A 129 -2.66 -3.91 -13.73
CA LEU A 129 -2.82 -4.17 -15.18
C LEU A 129 -3.41 -5.55 -15.48
N ASN A 130 -2.98 -6.58 -14.74
CA ASN A 130 -3.41 -7.97 -14.95
C ASN A 130 -4.29 -8.51 -13.82
N GLY A 131 -4.72 -7.63 -12.92
CA GLY A 131 -5.47 -8.01 -11.73
C GLY A 131 -6.62 -7.06 -11.43
N SER A 132 -7.05 -7.11 -10.18
CA SER A 132 -8.25 -6.42 -9.68
C SER A 132 -7.91 -5.21 -8.82
N LEU A 133 -6.63 -4.82 -8.70
CA LEU A 133 -6.25 -3.73 -7.82
C LEU A 133 -6.80 -2.40 -8.35
N ARG A 134 -7.67 -1.76 -7.57
CA ARG A 134 -8.30 -0.47 -7.91
C ARG A 134 -8.09 0.59 -6.84
N HIS A 135 -7.81 0.18 -5.60
CA HIS A 135 -7.56 1.10 -4.50
C HIS A 135 -6.15 0.86 -3.95
N LEU A 136 -5.25 1.82 -4.20
CA LEU A 136 -3.87 1.79 -3.73
C LEU A 136 -3.62 2.91 -2.71
N ARG A 137 -3.22 2.54 -1.50
CA ARG A 137 -2.75 3.47 -0.47
C ARG A 137 -1.27 3.22 -0.21
N LEU A 138 -0.43 4.23 -0.39
CA LEU A 138 0.98 4.17 -0.05
C LEU A 138 1.26 4.92 1.25
N VAL A 139 2.02 4.30 2.15
CA VAL A 139 2.41 4.92 3.43
C VAL A 139 3.93 4.90 3.57
N LEU A 140 4.54 6.09 3.63
CA LEU A 140 5.98 6.26 3.76
C LEU A 140 6.33 6.65 5.20
N TYR A 141 7.21 5.88 5.82
CA TYR A 141 7.71 6.17 7.16
C TYR A 141 9.18 6.60 7.10
N PRO A 142 9.65 7.37 8.11
CA PRO A 142 11.03 7.82 8.17
C PRO A 142 12.01 6.65 8.23
N THR A 143 12.97 6.70 7.33
CA THR A 143 14.14 5.83 7.36
C THR A 143 15.17 6.34 8.37
N SER A 144 16.13 5.50 8.76
CA SER A 144 17.23 5.90 9.66
C SER A 144 18.06 7.06 9.08
N ALA A 145 18.13 7.20 7.76
CA ALA A 145 18.79 8.34 7.11
C ALA A 145 18.05 9.66 7.34
N ASP A 146 16.72 9.60 7.46
CA ASP A 146 15.86 10.75 7.74
C ASP A 146 16.06 11.19 9.19
N LYS A 147 16.15 10.20 10.10
CA LYS A 147 16.43 10.41 11.54
C LYS A 147 17.74 11.15 11.82
N ILE A 148 18.76 10.94 10.99
CA ILE A 148 20.07 11.60 11.14
C ILE A 148 19.98 13.11 10.82
N VAL A 149 19.11 13.52 9.89
CA VAL A 149 18.92 14.94 9.54
C VAL A 149 18.32 15.72 10.72
N PHE A 150 17.47 15.10 11.54
CA PHE A 150 16.86 15.75 12.70
C PHE A 150 17.79 15.93 13.90
N ASN A 151 18.93 15.22 13.97
CA ASN A 151 19.77 15.12 15.19
C ASN A 151 21.17 15.74 15.09
N GLN A 152 21.53 16.45 14.01
CA GLN A 152 22.90 16.97 13.84
C GLN A 152 23.07 18.42 14.36
N SER A 153 23.81 18.56 15.47
CA SER A 153 24.37 19.82 15.98
C SER A 153 25.73 20.15 15.34
N ALA A 154 25.91 21.39 14.84
CA ALA A 154 27.12 21.99 14.21
C ALA A 154 27.57 21.35 12.85
N ALA A 155 27.98 22.03 11.77
CA ALA A 155 28.50 23.37 11.45
C ALA A 155 27.76 24.02 10.24
N ASP A 156 27.91 25.33 10.03
CA ASP A 156 27.31 26.21 8.99
C ASP A 156 25.91 25.84 8.43
N ALA A 157 24.89 26.58 8.89
CA ALA A 157 23.49 26.39 8.50
C ALA A 157 23.26 26.42 6.97
N GLN A 158 24.03 27.23 6.24
CA GLN A 158 23.91 27.35 4.79
C GLN A 158 24.40 26.09 4.06
N SER A 159 25.55 25.54 4.47
CA SER A 159 26.10 24.30 3.90
C SER A 159 25.19 23.10 4.18
N ARG A 160 24.53 23.07 5.35
CA ARG A 160 23.53 22.03 5.66
C ARG A 160 22.30 22.13 4.77
N ARG A 161 21.72 23.34 4.62
CA ARG A 161 20.57 23.54 3.73
C ARG A 161 20.88 23.09 2.32
N ALA A 162 22.03 23.51 1.78
CA ALA A 162 22.47 23.08 0.44
C ALA A 162 22.64 21.55 0.33
N ALA A 163 23.18 20.88 1.35
CA ALA A 163 23.32 19.43 1.37
C ALA A 163 21.98 18.69 1.48
N ILE A 164 21.03 19.22 2.24
CA ILE A 164 19.66 18.68 2.37
C ILE A 164 18.93 18.82 1.04
N THR A 165 18.93 20.02 0.45
CA THR A 165 18.30 20.27 -0.86
C THR A 165 18.86 19.32 -1.93
N ARG A 166 20.19 19.16 -2.03
CA ARG A 166 20.80 18.22 -2.98
C ARG A 166 20.37 16.76 -2.76
N ARG A 167 20.16 16.35 -1.50
CA ARG A 167 19.70 14.99 -1.17
C ARG A 167 18.24 14.79 -1.52
N ASP A 168 17.42 15.80 -1.30
CA ASP A 168 15.99 15.77 -1.62
C ASP A 168 15.79 15.81 -3.14
N ASP A 169 16.58 16.62 -3.87
CA ASP A 169 16.63 16.59 -5.34
C ASP A 169 17.06 15.21 -5.85
N ALA A 170 18.12 14.62 -5.29
CA ALA A 170 18.58 13.29 -5.69
C ALA A 170 17.53 12.21 -5.38
N PHE A 171 16.78 12.35 -4.29
CA PHE A 171 15.67 11.46 -3.94
C PHE A 171 14.51 11.58 -4.94
N ALA A 172 14.09 12.81 -5.26
CA ALA A 172 13.00 13.08 -6.19
C ALA A 172 13.29 12.61 -7.63
N HIS A 173 14.56 12.61 -8.04
CA HIS A 173 14.99 12.10 -9.35
C HIS A 173 15.43 10.62 -9.31
N SER A 174 15.30 9.94 -8.17
CA SER A 174 15.71 8.54 -8.05
C SER A 174 14.73 7.61 -8.78
N ARG A 175 15.26 6.57 -9.43
CA ARG A 175 14.44 5.57 -10.14
C ARG A 175 13.37 4.90 -9.25
N PRO A 176 13.65 4.53 -7.99
CA PRO A 176 12.62 3.96 -7.11
C PRO A 176 11.49 4.94 -6.81
N PHE A 177 11.80 6.23 -6.68
CA PHE A 177 10.78 7.26 -6.46
C PHE A 177 9.93 7.47 -7.71
N GLN A 178 10.54 7.54 -8.89
CA GLN A 178 9.81 7.62 -10.16
C GLN A 178 8.91 6.39 -10.36
N ALA A 179 9.38 5.18 -10.02
CA ALA A 179 8.56 3.97 -10.04
C ALA A 179 7.35 4.07 -9.10
N LEU A 180 7.51 4.68 -7.92
CA LEU A 180 6.40 4.95 -7.00
C LEU A 180 5.38 5.92 -7.62
N LEU A 181 5.84 7.00 -8.28
CA LEU A 181 4.94 7.95 -8.94
C LEU A 181 4.18 7.31 -10.10
N ARG A 182 4.82 6.43 -10.87
CA ARG A 182 4.15 5.67 -11.93
C ARG A 182 3.02 4.80 -11.39
N LEU A 183 3.22 4.13 -10.25
CA LEU A 183 2.14 3.36 -9.62
C LEU A 183 0.97 4.25 -9.19
N LEU A 184 1.25 5.41 -8.58
CA LEU A 184 0.19 6.32 -8.13
C LEU A 184 -0.58 6.95 -9.31
N ALA A 185 0.13 7.23 -10.41
CA ALA A 185 -0.43 7.85 -11.60
C ALA A 185 -1.05 6.87 -12.59
N ASP A 186 -1.14 5.58 -12.25
CA ASP A 186 -1.72 4.57 -13.12
C ASP A 186 -3.23 4.85 -13.35
N PRO A 187 -3.69 4.94 -14.60
CA PRO A 187 -5.07 5.31 -14.92
C PRO A 187 -6.10 4.23 -14.55
N ASP A 188 -5.67 2.98 -14.35
CA ASP A 188 -6.58 1.88 -14.00
C ASP A 188 -6.91 1.84 -12.50
N LEU A 189 -6.32 2.73 -11.69
CA LEU A 189 -6.68 2.91 -10.29
C LEU A 189 -7.90 3.82 -10.13
N GLU A 190 -8.91 3.34 -9.40
CA GLU A 190 -10.06 4.14 -8.99
C GLU A 190 -9.67 5.16 -7.91
N THR A 191 -8.81 4.75 -6.97
CA THR A 191 -8.27 5.64 -5.93
C THR A 191 -6.79 5.36 -5.68
N ALA A 192 -5.99 6.42 -5.66
CA ALA A 192 -4.59 6.38 -5.28
C ALA A 192 -4.33 7.45 -4.21
N ASP A 193 -3.84 7.01 -3.05
CA ASP A 193 -3.50 7.89 -1.94
C ASP A 193 -2.04 7.73 -1.51
N LEU A 194 -1.40 8.83 -1.16
CA LEU A 194 -0.06 8.85 -0.57
C LEU A 194 -0.11 9.49 0.80
N TYR A 195 0.48 8.82 1.78
CA TYR A 195 0.61 9.29 3.14
C TYR A 195 2.06 9.24 3.61
N VAL A 196 2.42 10.18 4.47
CA VAL A 196 3.71 10.17 5.17
C VAL A 196 3.49 10.18 6.68
N ASP A 197 4.44 9.60 7.41
CA ASP A 197 4.52 9.72 8.86
C ASP A 197 4.69 11.18 9.31
N PRO A 198 4.12 11.61 10.46
CA PRO A 198 4.33 12.97 10.99
C PRO A 198 5.79 13.40 11.13
N ILE A 199 6.69 12.45 11.34
CA ILE A 199 8.13 12.66 11.36
C ILE A 199 8.66 12.40 9.95
N HIS A 200 8.62 13.43 9.10
CA HIS A 200 9.06 13.34 7.71
C HIS A 200 10.05 14.46 7.34
N ARG A 201 10.80 14.26 6.25
CA ARG A 201 11.70 15.29 5.70
C ARG A 201 10.95 16.55 5.30
N ASP A 202 11.63 17.69 5.34
CA ASP A 202 11.09 19.00 4.91
C ASP A 202 10.61 18.96 3.44
N PHE A 203 11.22 18.11 2.60
CA PHE A 203 10.76 17.82 1.23
C PHE A 203 9.24 17.61 1.12
N TRP A 204 8.63 16.89 2.07
CA TRP A 204 7.20 16.57 2.01
C TRP A 204 6.31 17.75 2.44
N CYS A 205 6.85 18.74 3.18
CA CYS A 205 6.08 19.90 3.68
C CYS A 205 5.49 20.73 2.52
N GLU A 206 6.08 20.71 1.32
CA GLU A 206 5.59 21.46 0.16
C GLU A 206 4.31 20.86 -0.46
N PHE A 207 4.01 19.60 -0.14
CA PHE A 207 2.98 18.79 -0.79
C PHE A 207 1.81 18.42 0.13
N HIS A 208 1.69 19.01 1.32
CA HIS A 208 0.51 18.85 2.16
C HIS A 208 0.04 20.18 2.75
N GLU A 209 -1.26 20.26 3.05
CA GLU A 209 -1.85 21.41 3.73
C GLU A 209 -1.75 21.23 5.25
N GLY A 210 -1.44 22.29 5.99
CA GLY A 210 -1.32 22.25 7.46
C GLY A 210 0.01 22.79 7.98
N VAL A 211 -0.01 24.01 8.48
CA VAL A 211 1.16 24.86 8.82
C VAL A 211 1.84 24.47 10.16
N ALA A 212 1.79 23.20 10.58
CA ALA A 212 2.22 22.83 11.95
C ALA A 212 3.06 21.55 12.11
N CYS A 213 3.32 20.74 11.07
CA CYS A 213 4.13 19.53 11.23
C CYS A 213 5.65 19.82 11.26
N CYS A 214 6.12 20.88 10.60
CA CYS A 214 7.55 21.10 10.31
C CYS A 214 8.38 21.67 11.51
N LYS A 215 7.88 21.63 12.75
CA LYS A 215 8.60 22.15 13.96
C LYS A 215 8.53 21.24 15.19
N GLY A 216 8.57 19.91 15.00
CA GLY A 216 8.92 18.96 16.07
C GLY A 216 7.98 18.90 17.29
N GLN A 217 6.83 19.55 17.25
CA GLN A 217 5.86 19.53 18.33
C GLN A 217 4.74 18.55 17.99
N ARG A 218 4.65 17.46 18.76
CA ARG A 218 3.53 16.51 18.72
C ARG A 218 2.24 17.29 18.98
N LYS A 219 1.39 17.42 17.96
CA LYS A 219 0.04 17.98 18.12
C LYS A 219 -0.97 16.95 17.67
N GLY A 220 -1.57 16.25 18.65
CA GLY A 220 -2.68 15.33 18.43
C GLY A 220 -2.30 13.84 18.40
N PRO A 221 -3.32 12.97 18.27
CA PRO A 221 -3.11 11.53 18.07
C PRO A 221 -2.27 11.29 16.81
N TRP A 222 -1.46 10.22 16.80
CA TRP A 222 -0.63 9.84 15.65
C TRP A 222 -1.50 9.65 14.41
N GLN A 223 -1.50 10.63 13.50
CA GLN A 223 -2.26 10.60 12.26
C GLN A 223 -1.28 10.76 11.10
N LEU A 224 -1.37 9.84 10.14
CA LEU A 224 -0.63 9.93 8.89
C LEU A 224 -1.03 11.20 8.12
N ILE A 225 -0.06 11.88 7.54
CA ILE A 225 -0.27 13.14 6.81
C ILE A 225 -0.54 12.80 5.33
N PRO A 226 -1.70 13.20 4.77
CA PRO A 226 -1.97 13.02 3.35
C PRO A 226 -1.08 13.93 2.52
N ILE A 227 -0.48 13.39 1.46
CA ILE A 227 0.33 14.11 0.48
C ILE A 227 -0.43 14.24 -0.82
N ASP A 228 -0.44 15.45 -1.39
CA ASP A 228 -0.88 15.68 -2.76
C ASP A 228 0.16 15.14 -3.74
N TRP A 229 0.05 13.84 -4.01
CA TRP A 229 0.94 13.15 -4.94
C TRP A 229 0.76 13.63 -6.38
N ARG A 230 -0.39 14.23 -6.75
CA ARG A 230 -0.63 14.76 -8.10
C ARG A 230 0.21 16.00 -8.34
N ARG A 231 0.28 16.91 -7.36
CA ARG A 231 1.23 18.03 -7.39
C ARG A 231 2.67 17.53 -7.45
N LEU A 232 2.98 16.48 -6.71
CA LEU A 232 4.30 15.88 -6.70
C LEU A 232 4.68 15.27 -8.06
N ALA A 233 3.75 14.54 -8.70
CA ALA A 233 3.92 14.01 -10.05
C ALA A 233 4.01 15.12 -11.11
N ALA A 234 3.30 16.24 -10.94
CA ALA A 234 3.44 17.39 -11.83
C ALA A 234 4.83 18.06 -11.73
N SER A 235 5.43 18.08 -10.54
CA SER A 235 6.76 18.65 -10.30
C SER A 235 7.90 17.73 -10.75
N TYR A 236 7.78 16.42 -10.53
CA TYR A 236 8.88 15.47 -10.69
C TYR A 236 8.63 14.31 -11.66
N GLY A 237 7.41 14.13 -12.15
CA GLY A 237 7.08 13.11 -13.16
C GLY A 237 7.58 13.55 -14.54
N GLN A 238 8.88 13.39 -14.78
CA GLN A 238 9.51 13.75 -16.07
C GLN A 238 9.48 12.63 -17.11
N ASP A 239 8.75 11.54 -16.89
CA ASP A 239 8.58 10.52 -17.91
C ASP A 239 7.55 10.96 -18.96
N HIS A 240 7.91 10.84 -20.24
CA HIS A 240 6.97 10.99 -21.35
C HIS A 240 5.75 10.06 -21.23
N GLU A 241 5.86 8.93 -20.52
CA GLU A 241 4.75 8.00 -20.27
C GLU A 241 3.73 8.50 -19.23
N LEU A 242 4.14 9.38 -18.30
CA LEU A 242 3.22 10.02 -17.34
C LEU A 242 2.42 11.17 -17.96
N SER A 243 2.87 11.67 -19.12
CA SER A 243 2.23 12.80 -19.81
C SER A 243 0.97 12.43 -20.62
N ILE A 244 0.65 11.14 -20.74
CA ILE A 244 -0.60 10.68 -21.39
C ILE A 244 -1.82 10.91 -20.47
N VAL A 245 -1.63 11.09 -19.16
CA VAL A 245 -2.72 11.30 -18.18
C VAL A 245 -3.21 12.77 -18.13
N ARG A 246 -2.54 13.69 -18.84
CA ARG A 246 -2.97 15.10 -18.94
C ARG A 246 -3.86 15.33 -20.15
N VAL A 247 -5.11 14.87 -20.14
CA VAL A 247 -6.30 15.60 -20.68
C VAL A 247 -7.53 14.80 -20.24
N VAL A 248 -8.27 15.25 -19.24
CA VAL A 248 -9.70 15.65 -19.31
C VAL A 248 -9.98 16.47 -18.05
N VAL A 249 -10.37 17.73 -18.25
CA VAL A 249 -10.96 18.63 -17.24
C VAL A 249 -12.44 18.32 -17.11
#